data_AF-A0A7C2T2P4-F1
#
_entry.id   AF-A0A7C2T2P4-F1
#
_cell.length_a   1.000
_cell.length_b   1.000
_cell.length_c   1.000
_cell.angle_alpha   90.00
_cell.angle_beta   90.00
_cell.angle_gamma   90.00
#
_symmetry.space_group_name_H-M   'P 1'
#
loop_
_entity.id
_entity.type
_entity.pdbx_description
1 polymer ?
#
loop_
_entity_poly.entity_id
_entity_poly.type
_entity_poly.pdbx_seq_one_letter_code
_entity_poly.pdbx_strand_id
1 'polypeptide(L)'
;MKFAVCALGALAAAQGSALAQNMQLTPAGAVIQKISSNDLITILQSAQLGARLIDDAADGTKTIEVSSGGDFVYMAMRGCEGAGGASPCELVQPYGFFNAQGVTLDQVNNFNMNVSGIATAALLPDRGVMATKIYLNGGVTPSNLIYELSVYFSDITRLLEALKPGAIAQVSYTADDLGRPNAGVELGSFNGPETPHVNAIGGARAGLMTEAVKAVLVGRGKTLN
;
A
#
# COMPACT_ATOMS: atom_id res chain seq x y z
N MET A 1 19.61 -32.13 62.60
CA MET A 1 18.38 -32.95 62.51
C MET A 1 17.22 -32.19 63.12
N LYS A 2 16.24 -31.81 62.29
CA LYS A 2 14.82 -31.63 62.62
C LYS A 2 14.06 -31.48 61.29
N PHE A 3 13.01 -32.29 61.15
CA PHE A 3 11.97 -32.33 60.11
C PHE A 3 11.19 -30.98 60.10
N ALA A 4 10.29 -30.60 59.19
CA ALA A 4 9.34 -31.27 58.30
C ALA A 4 8.65 -30.12 57.49
N VAL A 5 8.33 -30.26 56.19
CA VAL A 5 7.00 -30.59 55.62
C VAL A 5 6.24 -29.41 54.99
N CYS A 6 5.88 -29.64 53.71
CA CYS A 6 4.73 -29.21 52.89
C CYS A 6 4.25 -27.75 52.81
N ALA A 7 4.14 -27.24 51.57
CA ALA A 7 2.88 -27.02 50.84
C ALA A 7 3.19 -26.41 49.45
N LEU A 8 2.87 -27.08 48.33
CA LEU A 8 1.62 -26.94 47.55
C LEU A 8 1.33 -25.51 47.08
N GLY A 9 1.54 -25.27 45.78
CA GLY A 9 1.18 -24.03 45.10
C GLY A 9 1.34 -24.11 43.58
N ALA A 10 0.92 -25.22 42.96
CA ALA A 10 0.68 -25.25 41.52
C ALA A 10 -0.78 -24.82 41.28
N LEU A 11 -1.00 -23.66 40.67
CA LEU A 11 -2.16 -23.27 39.85
C LEU A 11 -2.12 -21.75 39.61
N ALA A 12 -1.38 -21.33 38.58
CA ALA A 12 -1.67 -20.09 37.87
C ALA A 12 -1.97 -20.45 36.41
N ALA A 13 -3.01 -21.25 36.23
CA ALA A 13 -3.59 -21.51 34.92
C ALA A 13 -4.31 -20.24 34.46
N ALA A 14 -3.72 -19.60 33.45
CA ALA A 14 -4.38 -18.93 32.35
C ALA A 14 -5.79 -18.36 32.64
N GLN A 15 -5.84 -17.17 33.24
CA GLN A 15 -6.95 -16.25 32.99
C GLN A 15 -6.71 -15.49 31.68
N GLY A 16 -6.52 -16.24 30.60
CA GLY A 16 -6.71 -15.73 29.24
C GLY A 16 -8.19 -15.88 28.92
N SER A 17 -9.04 -15.18 29.66
CA SER A 17 -10.48 -15.15 29.44
C SER A 17 -10.71 -14.86 27.97
N ALA A 18 -11.31 -15.83 27.30
CA ALA A 18 -11.73 -15.77 25.92
C ALA A 18 -12.71 -14.60 25.74
N LEU A 19 -12.18 -13.41 25.45
CA LEU A 19 -12.90 -12.35 24.75
C LEU A 19 -12.95 -12.69 23.26
N ALA A 20 -13.51 -13.87 22.96
CA ALA A 20 -13.92 -14.29 21.63
C ALA A 20 -15.46 -14.26 21.51
N GLN A 21 -16.11 -13.38 22.27
CA GLN A 21 -17.56 -13.23 22.25
C GLN A 21 -17.92 -12.16 21.22
N ASN A 22 -18.44 -12.65 20.09
CA ASN A 22 -19.36 -11.94 19.20
C ASN A 22 -18.93 -10.54 18.79
N MET A 23 -17.85 -10.46 18.00
CA MET A 23 -17.69 -9.30 17.13
C MET A 23 -18.80 -9.36 16.07
N GLN A 24 -19.92 -8.74 16.39
CA GLN A 24 -20.99 -8.44 15.43
C GLN A 24 -20.32 -7.79 14.23
N LEU A 25 -20.39 -8.44 13.06
CA LEU A 25 -19.89 -7.89 11.83
C LEU A 25 -20.68 -6.60 11.61
N THR A 26 -20.02 -5.45 11.75
CA THR A 26 -20.59 -4.15 11.40
C THR A 26 -21.20 -4.30 10.00
N PRO A 27 -22.44 -3.87 9.75
CA PRO A 27 -23.07 -3.98 8.44
C PRO A 27 -22.09 -3.48 7.38
N ALA A 28 -21.82 -4.32 6.38
CA ALA A 28 -20.97 -3.93 5.26
C ALA A 28 -21.55 -2.64 4.68
N GLY A 29 -20.77 -1.56 4.68
CA GLY A 29 -21.19 -0.28 4.11
C GLY A 29 -21.63 -0.44 2.65
N ALA A 30 -22.35 0.55 2.10
CA ALA A 30 -22.73 0.53 0.70
C ALA A 30 -21.48 0.33 -0.19
N VAL A 31 -21.61 -0.50 -1.22
CA VAL A 31 -20.54 -0.76 -2.20
C VAL A 31 -20.21 0.54 -2.93
N ILE A 32 -18.94 0.90 -2.93
CA ILE A 32 -18.41 2.02 -3.71
C ILE A 32 -18.31 1.58 -5.16
N GLN A 33 -19.12 2.19 -6.02
CA GLN A 33 -19.03 2.02 -7.46
C GLN A 33 -18.05 3.02 -8.07
N LYS A 34 -18.01 4.23 -7.53
CA LYS A 34 -17.09 5.30 -7.92
C LYS A 34 -16.71 6.12 -6.69
N ILE A 35 -15.52 6.71 -6.71
CA ILE A 35 -15.00 7.53 -5.63
C ILE A 35 -14.41 8.83 -6.18
N SER A 36 -14.70 9.96 -5.56
CA SER A 36 -14.09 11.24 -5.93
C SER A 36 -12.69 11.37 -5.29
N SER A 37 -11.83 12.21 -5.85
CA SER A 37 -10.52 12.45 -5.23
C SER A 37 -10.65 13.11 -3.86
N ASN A 38 -11.67 13.94 -3.63
CA ASN A 38 -11.94 14.54 -2.33
C ASN A 38 -12.29 13.50 -1.26
N ASP A 39 -13.12 12.51 -1.63
CA ASP A 39 -13.48 11.41 -0.73
C ASP A 39 -12.25 10.56 -0.41
N LEU A 40 -11.45 10.21 -1.43
CA LEU A 40 -10.24 9.42 -1.24
C LEU A 40 -9.21 10.16 -0.36
N ILE A 41 -9.02 11.47 -0.56
CA ILE A 41 -8.17 12.32 0.30
C ILE A 41 -8.67 12.29 1.74
N THR A 42 -9.99 12.45 1.96
CA THR A 42 -10.58 12.41 3.29
C THR A 42 -10.35 11.07 3.98
N ILE A 43 -10.51 9.97 3.24
CA ILE A 43 -10.23 8.61 3.73
C ILE A 43 -8.76 8.47 4.14
N LEU A 44 -7.81 8.90 3.30
CA LEU A 44 -6.39 8.83 3.59
C LEU A 44 -6.01 9.69 4.82
N GLN A 45 -6.58 10.89 4.93
CA GLN A 45 -6.38 11.78 6.08
C GLN A 45 -6.94 11.19 7.37
N SER A 46 -8.06 10.45 7.32
CA SER A 46 -8.59 9.73 8.48
C SER A 46 -7.63 8.64 8.99
N ALA A 47 -6.80 8.10 8.10
CA ALA A 47 -5.72 7.16 8.42
C ALA A 47 -4.40 7.87 8.84
N GLN A 48 -4.45 9.18 9.11
CA GLN A 48 -3.31 10.02 9.49
C GLN A 48 -2.21 10.09 8.42
N LEU A 49 -2.59 9.95 7.14
CA LEU A 49 -1.69 10.14 6.01
C LEU A 49 -1.85 11.55 5.43
N GLY A 50 -0.75 12.17 5.03
CA GLY A 50 -0.80 13.35 4.17
C GLY A 50 -1.36 12.94 2.81
N ALA A 51 -2.31 13.68 2.27
CA ALA A 51 -2.88 13.41 0.96
C ALA A 51 -3.27 14.73 0.26
N ARG A 52 -2.87 14.89 -1.01
CA ARG A 52 -3.21 16.05 -1.85
C ARG A 52 -3.37 15.66 -3.32
N LEU A 53 -4.28 16.31 -4.04
CA LEU A 53 -4.38 16.20 -5.48
C LEU A 53 -3.20 16.95 -6.12
N ILE A 54 -2.46 16.29 -7.01
CA ILE A 54 -1.28 16.86 -7.69
C ILE A 54 -1.41 16.91 -9.21
N ASP A 55 -2.36 16.17 -9.78
CA ASP A 55 -2.65 16.20 -11.21
C ASP A 55 -4.15 15.95 -11.46
N ASP A 56 -4.69 16.68 -12.44
CA ASP A 56 -6.06 16.54 -12.97
C ASP A 56 -5.94 16.66 -14.49
N ALA A 57 -5.55 15.55 -15.10
CA ALA A 57 -5.15 15.49 -16.49
C ALA A 57 -6.37 15.64 -17.42
N ALA A 58 -6.11 16.14 -18.63
CA ALA A 58 -7.16 16.41 -19.62
C ALA A 58 -7.88 15.14 -20.12
N ASP A 59 -7.26 13.97 -19.97
CA ASP A 59 -7.86 12.66 -20.24
C ASP A 59 -8.82 12.20 -19.12
N GLY A 60 -8.99 13.01 -18.07
CA GLY A 60 -9.81 12.71 -16.90
C GLY A 60 -9.08 11.91 -15.83
N THR A 61 -7.80 11.56 -16.01
CA THR A 61 -7.00 10.90 -14.97
C THR A 61 -6.66 11.87 -13.85
N LYS A 62 -6.81 11.45 -12.60
CA LYS A 62 -6.43 12.25 -11.42
C LYS A 62 -5.31 11.58 -10.66
N THR A 63 -4.37 12.35 -10.14
CA THR A 63 -3.27 11.80 -9.33
C THR A 63 -3.27 12.44 -7.95
N ILE A 64 -3.40 11.60 -6.91
CA ILE A 64 -3.23 12.02 -5.53
C ILE A 64 -1.85 11.58 -5.05
N GLU A 65 -1.10 12.50 -4.48
CA GLU A 65 0.10 12.18 -3.69
C GLU A 65 -0.30 11.86 -2.26
N VAL A 66 0.29 10.79 -1.72
CA VAL A 66 0.12 10.33 -0.34
C VAL A 66 1.48 10.30 0.33
N SER A 67 1.58 10.85 1.53
CA SER A 67 2.84 10.91 2.27
C SER A 67 2.70 10.59 3.75
N SER A 68 3.73 9.95 4.31
CA SER A 68 3.86 9.71 5.75
C SER A 68 5.30 9.37 6.10
N GLY A 69 5.80 9.92 7.21
CA GLY A 69 7.12 9.56 7.74
C GLY A 69 8.29 9.79 6.77
N GLY A 70 8.11 10.66 5.75
CA GLY A 70 9.09 10.94 4.71
C GLY A 70 9.01 10.04 3.46
N ASP A 71 8.09 9.08 3.41
CA ASP A 71 7.83 8.24 2.24
C ASP A 71 6.60 8.73 1.47
N PHE A 72 6.60 8.53 0.15
CA PHE A 72 5.62 9.02 -0.80
C PHE A 72 5.10 7.90 -1.70
N VAL A 73 3.79 7.82 -1.88
CA VAL A 73 3.15 7.00 -2.91
C VAL A 73 2.06 7.82 -3.59
N TYR A 74 1.55 7.31 -4.70
CA TYR A 74 0.61 7.97 -5.57
C TYR A 74 -0.63 7.11 -5.75
N MET A 75 -1.77 7.73 -5.96
CA MET A 75 -3.02 7.08 -6.33
C MET A 75 -3.45 7.66 -7.68
N ALA A 76 -3.32 6.87 -8.76
CA ALA A 76 -3.89 7.22 -10.05
C ALA A 76 -5.37 6.83 -10.05
N MET A 77 -6.25 7.79 -10.27
CA MET A 77 -7.68 7.59 -10.41
C MET A 77 -8.07 7.69 -11.88
N ARG A 78 -8.79 6.70 -12.40
CA ARG A 78 -9.16 6.61 -13.82
C ARG A 78 -10.65 6.38 -14.02
N GLY A 79 -11.11 6.58 -15.25
CA GLY A 79 -12.54 6.47 -15.59
C GLY A 79 -13.36 7.53 -14.86
N CYS A 80 -12.81 8.75 -14.74
CA CYS A 80 -13.48 9.83 -14.04
C CYS A 80 -14.51 10.52 -14.94
N GLU A 81 -15.67 10.89 -14.39
CA GLU A 81 -16.78 11.52 -15.13
C GLU A 81 -16.57 13.03 -15.39
N GLY A 82 -15.31 13.49 -15.44
CA GLY A 82 -14.95 14.89 -15.69
C GLY A 82 -13.81 15.42 -14.81
N ALA A 83 -13.54 16.72 -14.94
CA ALA A 83 -12.51 17.44 -14.19
C ALA A 83 -12.99 17.84 -12.78
N GLY A 84 -12.04 18.25 -11.93
CA GLY A 84 -12.28 18.74 -10.57
C GLY A 84 -12.34 17.64 -9.51
N GLY A 85 -12.13 18.03 -8.25
CA GLY A 85 -11.93 17.10 -7.13
C GLY A 85 -13.17 16.30 -6.69
N ALA A 86 -14.36 16.74 -7.12
CA ALA A 86 -15.63 16.08 -6.84
C ALA A 86 -16.03 15.05 -7.92
N SER A 87 -15.32 15.02 -9.05
CA SER A 87 -15.65 14.10 -10.14
C SER A 87 -15.36 12.65 -9.72
N PRO A 88 -16.36 11.75 -9.80
CA PRO A 88 -16.23 10.37 -9.36
C PRO A 88 -15.45 9.54 -10.39
N CYS A 89 -14.58 8.66 -9.91
CA CYS A 89 -13.72 7.79 -10.71
C CYS A 89 -13.98 6.29 -10.44
N GLU A 90 -13.87 5.48 -11.48
CA GLU A 90 -14.14 4.03 -11.46
C GLU A 90 -12.95 3.18 -11.01
N LEU A 91 -11.75 3.74 -10.98
CA LEU A 91 -10.55 2.97 -10.68
C LEU A 91 -9.63 3.78 -9.80
N VAL A 92 -9.01 3.12 -8.82
CA VAL A 92 -7.93 3.65 -8.00
C VAL A 92 -6.75 2.71 -8.11
N GLN A 93 -5.61 3.22 -8.55
CA GLN A 93 -4.39 2.45 -8.71
C GLN A 93 -3.30 3.09 -7.86
N PRO A 94 -3.01 2.54 -6.65
CA PRO A 94 -1.82 2.91 -5.91
C PRO A 94 -0.55 2.52 -6.67
N TYR A 95 0.46 3.39 -6.60
CA TYR A 95 1.82 3.09 -7.03
C TYR A 95 2.87 3.91 -6.27
N GLY A 96 4.12 3.47 -6.27
CA GLY A 96 5.25 4.19 -5.69
C GLY A 96 6.54 3.91 -6.44
N PHE A 97 7.48 4.86 -6.40
CA PHE A 97 8.82 4.73 -6.96
C PHE A 97 9.86 4.62 -5.83
N PHE A 98 10.87 3.80 -6.05
CA PHE A 98 11.91 3.48 -5.08
C PHE A 98 13.26 3.42 -5.77
N ASN A 99 14.30 3.94 -5.13
CA ASN A 99 15.65 3.95 -5.69
C ASN A 99 16.15 2.50 -5.90
N ALA A 100 16.42 2.09 -7.14
CA ALA A 100 16.91 0.73 -7.42
C ALA A 100 18.44 0.55 -7.35
N GLN A 101 19.19 1.52 -6.83
CA GLN A 101 20.65 1.41 -6.80
C GLN A 101 21.09 0.16 -6.02
N GLY A 102 21.61 -0.84 -6.75
CA GLY A 102 22.01 -2.12 -6.20
C GLY A 102 20.84 -3.05 -5.82
N VAL A 103 19.69 -2.91 -6.49
CA VAL A 103 18.58 -3.88 -6.45
C VAL A 103 18.67 -4.83 -7.65
N THR A 104 18.46 -6.12 -7.42
CA THR A 104 18.51 -7.16 -8.46
C THR A 104 17.12 -7.60 -8.92
N LEU A 105 17.03 -8.14 -10.14
CA LEU A 105 15.80 -8.76 -10.65
C LEU A 105 15.34 -9.92 -9.76
N ASP A 106 16.28 -10.71 -9.21
CA ASP A 106 15.95 -11.81 -8.29
C ASP A 106 15.30 -11.31 -6.99
N GLN A 107 15.73 -10.15 -6.47
CA GLN A 107 15.08 -9.54 -5.31
C GLN A 107 13.66 -9.09 -5.63
N VAL A 108 13.43 -8.49 -6.80
CA VAL A 108 12.09 -8.08 -7.26
C VAL A 108 11.20 -9.31 -7.47
N ASN A 109 11.72 -10.36 -8.12
CA ASN A 109 11.01 -11.61 -8.34
C ASN A 109 10.69 -12.32 -7.01
N ASN A 110 11.63 -12.37 -6.08
CA ASN A 110 11.39 -12.92 -4.74
C ASN A 110 10.33 -12.12 -4.00
N PHE A 111 10.32 -10.79 -4.11
CA PHE A 111 9.25 -9.98 -3.52
C PHE A 111 7.89 -10.37 -4.09
N ASN A 112 7.76 -10.40 -5.42
CA ASN A 112 6.50 -10.73 -6.10
C ASN A 112 6.01 -12.16 -5.80
N MET A 113 6.92 -13.13 -5.65
CA MET A 113 6.54 -14.53 -5.44
C MET A 113 6.33 -14.90 -3.96
N ASN A 114 7.13 -14.33 -3.04
CA ASN A 114 7.26 -14.86 -1.68
C ASN A 114 6.96 -13.83 -0.58
N VAL A 115 6.92 -12.53 -0.87
CA VAL A 115 6.83 -11.47 0.16
C VAL A 115 5.54 -10.67 0.04
N SER A 116 5.16 -10.32 -1.19
CA SER A 116 3.98 -9.50 -1.45
C SER A 116 2.70 -10.30 -1.24
N GLY A 117 1.73 -9.68 -0.57
CA GLY A 117 0.38 -10.23 -0.48
C GLY A 117 -0.49 -9.85 -1.68
N ILE A 118 -0.31 -8.66 -2.24
CA ILE A 118 -1.22 -8.07 -3.23
C ILE A 118 -0.57 -7.08 -4.21
N ALA A 119 0.59 -6.52 -3.89
CA ALA A 119 1.30 -5.58 -4.74
C ALA A 119 2.10 -6.32 -5.82
N THR A 120 2.50 -5.59 -6.85
CA THR A 120 3.45 -6.08 -7.85
C THR A 120 4.54 -5.05 -8.01
N ALA A 121 5.79 -5.49 -7.91
CA ALA A 121 6.96 -4.67 -8.15
C ALA A 121 7.61 -4.98 -9.51
N ALA A 122 8.13 -3.95 -10.17
CA ALA A 122 8.85 -4.03 -11.43
C ALA A 122 10.10 -3.15 -11.37
N LEU A 123 11.17 -3.58 -12.05
CA LEU A 123 12.38 -2.79 -12.22
C LEU A 123 12.26 -1.94 -13.49
N LEU A 124 12.22 -0.62 -13.31
CA LEU A 124 12.22 0.38 -14.38
C LEU A 124 13.67 0.81 -14.68
N PRO A 125 14.13 0.76 -15.94
CA PRO A 125 15.50 1.08 -16.31
C PRO A 125 15.96 2.50 -15.93
N ASP A 126 15.04 3.46 -15.92
CA ASP A 126 15.31 4.90 -15.73
C ASP A 126 14.88 5.44 -14.35
N ARG A 127 13.96 4.75 -13.66
CA ARG A 127 13.28 5.27 -12.46
C ARG A 127 13.39 4.40 -11.22
N GLY A 128 14.07 3.26 -11.33
CA GLY A 128 14.32 2.36 -10.21
C GLY A 128 13.26 1.28 -10.05
N VAL A 129 12.83 0.96 -8.83
CA VAL A 129 11.76 -0.01 -8.59
C VAL A 129 10.45 0.73 -8.52
N MET A 130 9.44 0.22 -9.21
CA MET A 130 8.07 0.64 -9.05
C MET A 130 7.28 -0.47 -8.39
N ALA A 131 6.44 -0.14 -7.41
CA ALA A 131 5.44 -1.07 -6.89
C ALA A 131 4.05 -0.50 -7.12
N THR A 132 3.10 -1.34 -7.52
CA THR A 132 1.72 -0.94 -7.80
C THR A 132 0.73 -2.01 -7.39
N LYS A 133 -0.51 -1.60 -7.16
CA LYS A 133 -1.67 -2.47 -7.13
C LYS A 133 -2.80 -1.81 -7.91
N ILE A 134 -3.65 -2.61 -8.54
CA ILE A 134 -4.84 -2.13 -9.24
C ILE A 134 -6.06 -2.45 -8.39
N TYR A 135 -6.89 -1.45 -8.08
CA TYR A 135 -8.24 -1.64 -7.55
C TYR A 135 -9.27 -1.38 -8.65
N LEU A 136 -10.08 -2.39 -8.96
CA LEU A 136 -11.30 -2.18 -9.74
C LEU A 136 -12.39 -1.68 -8.76
N ASN A 137 -12.96 -0.49 -8.96
CA ASN A 137 -14.19 -0.16 -8.23
C ASN A 137 -15.36 -0.94 -8.85
N GLY A 138 -16.23 -1.44 -7.97
CA GLY A 138 -17.20 -2.49 -8.30
C GLY A 138 -17.06 -3.68 -7.35
N GLY A 139 -17.29 -3.45 -6.04
CA GLY A 139 -17.27 -4.53 -5.03
C GLY A 139 -16.56 -4.18 -3.71
N VAL A 140 -16.00 -2.98 -3.57
CA VAL A 140 -15.29 -2.50 -2.38
C VAL A 140 -16.18 -1.59 -1.55
N THR A 141 -16.30 -1.84 -0.25
CA THR A 141 -16.88 -0.89 0.73
C THR A 141 -15.81 0.12 1.18
N PRO A 142 -16.16 1.25 1.83
CA PRO A 142 -15.16 2.15 2.39
C PRO A 142 -14.18 1.46 3.34
N SER A 143 -14.70 0.55 4.19
CA SER A 143 -13.87 -0.26 5.09
C SER A 143 -12.93 -1.20 4.33
N ASN A 144 -13.40 -1.81 3.24
CA ASN A 144 -12.56 -2.67 2.42
C ASN A 144 -11.49 -1.85 1.69
N LEU A 145 -11.81 -0.67 1.16
CA LEU A 145 -10.83 0.21 0.53
C LEU A 145 -9.69 0.58 1.49
N ILE A 146 -10.01 0.96 2.73
CA ILE A 146 -9.00 1.28 3.75
C ILE A 146 -8.16 0.03 4.08
N TYR A 147 -8.80 -1.13 4.24
CA TYR A 147 -8.09 -2.38 4.49
C TYR A 147 -7.12 -2.71 3.35
N GLU A 148 -7.59 -2.66 2.11
CA GLU A 148 -6.81 -2.93 0.91
C GLU A 148 -5.62 -1.98 0.77
N LEU A 149 -5.84 -0.67 0.97
CA LEU A 149 -4.77 0.33 1.01
C LEU A 149 -3.76 0.04 2.13
N SER A 150 -4.23 -0.40 3.30
CA SER A 150 -3.37 -0.77 4.42
C SER A 150 -2.51 -1.99 4.10
N VAL A 151 -3.06 -2.99 3.43
CA VAL A 151 -2.28 -4.15 2.96
C VAL A 151 -1.25 -3.69 1.93
N TYR A 152 -1.61 -2.74 1.05
CA TYR A 152 -0.67 -2.21 0.06
C TYR A 152 0.49 -1.49 0.74
N PHE A 153 0.22 -0.63 1.73
CA PHE A 153 1.27 0.03 2.51
C PHE A 153 2.14 -0.97 3.27
N SER A 154 1.56 -2.07 3.79
CA SER A 154 2.33 -3.15 4.40
C SER A 154 3.25 -3.85 3.38
N ASP A 155 2.78 -4.08 2.16
CA ASP A 155 3.60 -4.65 1.09
C ASP A 155 4.74 -3.70 0.70
N ILE A 156 4.50 -2.39 0.66
CA ILE A 156 5.57 -1.39 0.44
C ILE A 156 6.61 -1.43 1.57
N THR A 157 6.19 -1.52 2.83
CA THR A 157 7.15 -1.67 3.94
C THR A 157 7.97 -2.95 3.80
N ARG A 158 7.34 -4.08 3.48
CA ARG A 158 8.05 -5.35 3.25
C ARG A 158 8.98 -5.29 2.04
N LEU A 159 8.59 -4.58 0.98
CA LEU A 159 9.45 -4.33 -0.18
C LEU A 159 10.71 -3.58 0.27
N LEU A 160 10.56 -2.48 1.00
CA LEU A 160 11.68 -1.68 1.51
C LEU A 160 12.62 -2.47 2.43
N GLU A 161 12.10 -3.45 3.18
CA GLU A 161 12.89 -4.36 4.03
C GLU A 161 13.58 -5.48 3.22
N ALA A 162 12.91 -5.99 2.18
CA ALA A 162 13.41 -7.06 1.33
C ALA A 162 14.50 -6.57 0.36
N LEU A 163 14.38 -5.34 -0.13
CA LEU A 163 15.35 -4.71 -1.01
C LEU A 163 16.53 -4.19 -0.19
N LYS A 164 17.70 -4.78 -0.39
CA LYS A 164 18.95 -4.38 0.28
C LYS A 164 19.82 -3.58 -0.67
N PRO A 165 20.20 -2.33 -0.35
CA PRO A 165 21.16 -1.58 -1.14
C PRO A 165 22.51 -2.32 -1.22
N GLY A 166 23.08 -2.47 -2.41
CA GLY A 166 24.45 -2.94 -2.59
C GLY A 166 24.66 -4.24 -3.39
N ALA A 167 23.60 -4.88 -3.90
CA ALA A 167 23.73 -5.99 -4.83
C ALA A 167 23.66 -5.48 -6.29
N ILE A 168 24.80 -5.19 -6.91
CA ILE A 168 24.82 -4.71 -8.29
C ILE A 168 24.46 -5.86 -9.23
N ALA A 169 23.23 -5.88 -9.74
CA ALA A 169 22.89 -6.63 -10.94
C ALA A 169 22.65 -5.64 -12.08
N GLN A 170 23.40 -5.81 -13.17
CA GLN A 170 23.17 -5.09 -14.41
C GLN A 170 22.09 -5.87 -15.17
N VAL A 171 20.88 -5.31 -15.27
CA VAL A 171 19.85 -5.87 -16.16
C VAL A 171 19.92 -5.10 -17.46
N SER A 172 20.49 -5.72 -18.51
CA SER A 172 20.43 -5.20 -19.87
C SER A 172 19.19 -5.77 -20.55
N TYR A 173 18.24 -4.91 -20.92
CA TYR A 173 17.15 -5.30 -21.83
C TYR A 173 17.57 -4.99 -23.26
N THR A 174 17.32 -5.91 -24.18
CA THR A 174 17.33 -5.60 -25.62
C THR A 174 15.93 -5.17 -26.04
N ALA A 175 15.82 -4.30 -27.06
CA ALA A 175 14.52 -3.87 -27.59
C ALA A 175 13.67 -5.06 -28.10
N ASP A 176 14.31 -6.19 -28.42
CA ASP A 176 13.68 -7.43 -28.82
C ASP A 176 13.02 -8.19 -27.64
N ASP A 177 13.55 -8.04 -26.41
CA ASP A 177 12.99 -8.68 -25.20
C ASP A 177 11.66 -8.07 -24.76
N LEU A 178 11.38 -6.82 -25.16
CA LEU A 178 10.17 -6.07 -24.81
C LEU A 178 9.01 -6.26 -25.81
N GLY A 179 9.18 -7.13 -26.82
CA GLY A 179 8.13 -7.58 -27.74
C GLY A 179 7.05 -6.53 -28.05
N ARG A 180 7.38 -5.52 -28.88
CA ARG A 180 6.48 -4.43 -29.33
C ARG A 180 5.57 -3.86 -28.21
N PRO A 181 5.91 -2.72 -27.60
CA PRO A 181 5.14 -2.11 -26.52
C PRO A 181 3.84 -1.50 -27.06
N ASN A 182 2.82 -2.32 -27.30
CA ASN A 182 1.47 -1.85 -27.66
C ASN A 182 0.45 -2.07 -26.53
N ALA A 183 0.90 -2.52 -25.36
CA ALA A 183 0.07 -2.62 -24.16
C ALA A 183 0.87 -2.21 -22.91
N GLY A 184 1.74 -1.21 -23.06
CA GLY A 184 2.31 -0.54 -21.89
C GLY A 184 1.13 -0.06 -21.06
N VAL A 185 1.02 -0.57 -19.83
CA VAL A 185 0.13 0.05 -18.84
C VAL A 185 0.63 1.49 -18.77
N GLU A 186 -0.10 2.43 -19.36
CA GLU A 186 0.19 3.86 -19.25
C GLU A 186 -0.07 4.23 -17.79
N LEU A 187 0.89 3.94 -16.93
CA LEU A 187 0.91 4.33 -15.53
C LEU A 187 0.90 5.85 -15.52
N GLY A 188 -0.13 6.41 -14.88
CA GLY A 188 -0.59 7.79 -15.05
C GLY A 188 0.52 8.73 -15.53
N SER A 189 0.37 9.27 -16.73
CA SER A 189 1.25 10.31 -17.21
C SER A 189 1.21 11.43 -16.18
N PHE A 190 2.32 11.67 -15.47
CA PHE A 190 2.49 12.90 -14.71
C PHE A 190 2.55 14.01 -15.76
N ASN A 191 1.40 14.64 -16.02
CA ASN A 191 1.31 15.80 -16.89
C ASN A 191 1.52 17.09 -16.09
N GLY A 192 1.56 16.98 -14.74
CA GLY A 192 1.95 18.05 -13.83
C GLY A 192 3.46 18.39 -13.89
N PRO A 193 3.85 19.58 -13.40
CA PRO A 193 5.24 20.06 -13.43
C PRO A 193 6.16 19.37 -12.41
N GLU A 194 5.61 18.55 -11.50
CA GLU A 194 6.35 17.94 -10.41
C GLU A 194 7.00 16.61 -10.84
N THR A 195 8.31 16.49 -10.60
CA THR A 195 9.01 15.20 -10.79
C THR A 195 8.57 14.24 -9.68
N PRO A 196 8.20 12.99 -10.00
CA PRO A 196 7.79 12.03 -8.98
C PRO A 196 8.87 11.82 -7.92
N HIS A 197 8.46 11.77 -6.65
CA HIS A 197 9.31 11.43 -5.53
C HIS A 197 9.77 9.97 -5.66
N VAL A 198 11.09 9.77 -5.49
CA VAL A 198 11.72 8.46 -5.43
C VAL A 198 12.09 8.17 -3.98
N ASN A 199 11.43 7.19 -3.37
CA ASN A 199 11.71 6.79 -2.00
C ASN A 199 13.08 6.14 -1.89
N ALA A 200 13.78 6.39 -0.80
CA ALA A 200 15.03 5.70 -0.52
C ALA A 200 14.75 4.27 -0.03
N ILE A 201 15.63 3.33 -0.41
CA ILE A 201 15.60 1.95 0.08
C ILE A 201 16.60 1.81 1.24
N GLY A 202 16.22 1.04 2.26
CA GLY A 202 17.06 0.73 3.41
C GLY A 202 16.95 1.77 4.54
N GLY A 203 16.60 1.29 5.73
CA GLY A 203 16.52 2.09 6.96
C GLY A 203 15.19 1.89 7.69
N ALA A 204 15.21 1.91 9.03
CA ALA A 204 14.00 1.93 9.83
C ALA A 204 13.31 3.29 9.68
N ARG A 205 12.20 3.33 8.94
CA ARG A 205 11.37 4.52 8.73
C ARG A 205 9.98 4.27 9.30
N ALA A 206 9.35 5.32 9.84
CA ALA A 206 7.94 5.25 10.24
C ALA A 206 7.04 4.91 9.03
N GLY A 207 7.42 5.40 7.84
CA GLY A 207 6.83 5.06 6.55
C GLY A 207 5.32 5.27 6.45
N LEU A 208 4.70 4.56 5.50
CA LEU A 208 3.25 4.59 5.26
C LEU A 208 2.44 3.75 6.27
N MET A 209 3.12 3.04 7.17
CA MET A 209 2.52 2.22 8.22
C MET A 209 2.29 3.02 9.50
N THR A 210 1.36 3.98 9.46
CA THR A 210 0.93 4.73 10.66
C THR A 210 0.27 3.81 11.69
N GLU A 211 0.13 4.25 12.94
CA GLU A 211 -0.58 3.47 13.97
C GLU A 211 -2.05 3.19 13.56
N ALA A 212 -2.70 4.14 12.88
CA ALA A 212 -4.04 3.95 12.32
C ALA A 212 -4.06 2.85 11.24
N VAL A 213 -3.10 2.85 10.31
CA VAL A 213 -2.97 1.81 9.27
C VAL A 213 -2.68 0.44 9.90
N LYS A 214 -1.78 0.37 10.88
CA LYS A 214 -1.50 -0.88 11.63
C LYS A 214 -2.75 -1.41 12.32
N ALA A 215 -3.52 -0.53 12.97
CA ALA A 215 -4.74 -0.92 13.65
C ALA A 215 -5.78 -1.52 12.70
N VAL A 216 -5.92 -0.99 11.48
CA VAL A 216 -6.80 -1.57 10.45
C VAL A 216 -6.37 -2.99 10.07
N LEU A 217 -5.07 -3.24 9.91
CA LEU A 217 -4.56 -4.58 9.59
C LEU A 217 -4.81 -5.58 10.72
N VAL A 218 -4.50 -5.19 11.96
CA VAL A 218 -4.73 -6.04 13.15
C VAL A 218 -6.23 -6.30 13.35
N GLY A 219 -7.05 -5.29 13.11
CA GLY A 219 -8.52 -5.37 13.17
C GLY A 219 -9.16 -6.13 12.00
N ARG A 220 -8.38 -6.57 10.99
CA ARG A 220 -8.85 -7.22 9.75
C ARG A 220 -9.94 -6.41 9.04
N GLY A 221 -9.75 -5.10 8.91
CA GLY A 221 -10.70 -4.21 8.22
C GLY A 221 -11.92 -3.79 9.04
N LYS A 222 -11.95 -4.10 10.35
CA LYS A 222 -12.91 -3.50 11.27
C LYS A 222 -12.45 -2.08 11.59
N THR A 223 -13.18 -1.10 11.10
CA THR A 223 -12.90 0.32 11.31
C THR A 223 -12.78 0.63 12.80
N LEU A 224 -11.76 1.43 13.15
CA LEU A 224 -11.68 2.08 14.46
C LEU A 224 -12.91 3.01 14.57
N ASN A 225 -13.76 2.78 15.58
CA ASN A 225 -14.80 3.72 15.97
C ASN A 225 -14.18 4.92 16.69
#